data_AF-A0A945VWF3-F1
#
_entry.id   AF-A0A945VWF3-F1
#
_cell.length_a   1.000
_cell.length_b   1.000
_cell.length_c   1.000
_cell.angle_alpha   90.00
_cell.angle_beta   90.00
_cell.angle_gamma   90.00
#
_symmetry.space_group_name_H-M   'P 1'
#
loop_
_entity.id
_entity.type
_entity.pdbx_description
1 polymer ?
#
loop_
_entity_poly.entity_id
_entity_poly.type
_entity_poly.pdbx_seq_one_letter_code
_entity_poly.pdbx_strand_id
1 'polypeptide(L)'
;MSNNPLKKFVEEIGFPSSIEHEKAVSSALIHDKTVINLLTERGVDEEYFYSPVMRSVYLACKDLVDQGRDIDILSIKAYLKQNHSDENVINTLMELEGMAVFTLQISSHIDGLVEFYQRREQVLQAVKSSNEAYNGKFTILRNENILSSLESWEQIKNMDIKMEWVIDRIIPKGGITLVFGKGGVGKTWLLMDIARCVGSGVPWQGFDTKQIPVIFIDFENPLTVLNSRMQNMECAENVFFWRAHNDNLKAPKLDSNEWVQYKHLPKGSVLVFDTLRASQSKDENASNDMSLIMGRLKELR
;
A
#
# COMPACT_ATOMS: atom_id res chain seq x y z
N MET A 1 -0.46 -31.70 0.71
CA MET A 1 0.07 -31.64 -0.67
C MET A 1 -1.13 -31.38 -1.57
N SER A 2 -1.19 -30.22 -2.24
CA SER A 2 -2.39 -29.80 -2.97
C SER A 2 -2.56 -30.62 -4.25
N ASN A 3 -3.60 -31.45 -4.31
CA ASN A 3 -4.03 -32.19 -5.50
C ASN A 3 -4.66 -31.25 -6.56
N ASN A 4 -3.99 -30.15 -6.92
CA ASN A 4 -4.44 -29.32 -8.04
C ASN A 4 -3.74 -29.82 -9.33
N PRO A 5 -4.47 -30.48 -10.25
CA PRO A 5 -3.87 -31.03 -11.48
C PRO A 5 -3.24 -29.95 -12.38
N LEU A 6 -3.82 -28.74 -12.40
CA LEU A 6 -3.29 -27.61 -13.16
C LEU A 6 -1.99 -27.08 -12.55
N LYS A 7 -1.88 -27.06 -11.22
CA LYS A 7 -0.62 -26.68 -10.56
C LYS A 7 0.50 -27.66 -10.90
N LYS A 8 0.20 -28.96 -10.86
CA LYS A 8 1.16 -30.01 -11.24
C LYS A 8 1.57 -29.91 -12.71
N PHE A 9 0.62 -29.63 -13.60
CA PHE A 9 0.90 -29.40 -15.03
C PHE A 9 1.85 -28.21 -15.26
N VAL A 10 1.66 -27.11 -14.54
CA VAL A 10 2.56 -25.94 -14.61
C VAL A 10 3.94 -26.25 -14.01
N GLU A 11 4.00 -27.02 -12.91
CA GLU A 11 5.28 -27.48 -12.33
C GLU A 11 6.07 -28.40 -13.28
N GLU A 12 5.39 -29.20 -14.09
CA GLU A 12 6.01 -30.12 -15.05
C GLU A 12 6.44 -29.43 -16.37
N ILE A 13 5.63 -28.50 -16.89
CA ILE A 13 5.86 -27.88 -18.22
C ILE A 13 6.54 -26.52 -18.11
N GLY A 14 6.42 -25.85 -16.97
CA GLY A 14 6.88 -24.48 -16.77
C GLY A 14 5.90 -23.43 -17.31
N PHE A 15 6.19 -22.16 -17.05
CA PHE A 15 5.41 -21.06 -17.58
C PHE A 15 5.81 -20.72 -19.03
N PRO A 16 4.87 -20.28 -19.88
CA PRO A 16 5.17 -19.78 -21.21
C PRO A 16 6.28 -18.72 -21.19
N SER A 17 7.40 -18.99 -21.84
CA SER A 17 8.49 -18.03 -21.98
C SER A 17 9.22 -18.27 -23.29
N SER A 18 9.92 -17.25 -23.79
CA SER A 18 10.80 -17.39 -24.95
C SER A 18 12.12 -16.71 -24.66
N ILE A 19 13.10 -17.54 -24.30
CA ILE A 19 14.45 -17.05 -24.03
C ILE A 19 15.08 -16.45 -25.28
N GLU A 20 14.66 -16.89 -26.47
CA GLU A 20 15.13 -16.37 -27.76
C GLU A 20 14.64 -14.93 -27.99
N HIS A 21 13.34 -14.65 -27.77
CA HIS A 21 12.82 -13.28 -27.86
C HIS A 21 13.43 -12.37 -26.77
N GLU A 22 13.54 -12.87 -25.54
CA GLU A 22 14.16 -12.11 -24.45
C GLU A 22 15.64 -11.77 -24.74
N LYS A 23 16.41 -12.72 -25.29
CA LYS A 23 17.80 -12.49 -25.72
C LYS A 23 17.88 -11.49 -26.86
N ALA A 24 17.06 -11.64 -27.89
CA ALA A 24 17.05 -10.74 -29.04
C ALA A 24 16.72 -9.29 -28.63
N VAL A 25 15.70 -9.10 -27.79
CA VAL A 25 15.33 -7.78 -27.27
C VAL A 25 16.44 -7.21 -26.39
N SER A 26 16.99 -8.00 -25.47
CA SER A 26 18.07 -7.55 -24.57
C SER A 26 19.34 -7.18 -25.35
N SER A 27 19.70 -7.96 -26.38
CA SER A 27 20.83 -7.67 -27.26
C SER A 27 20.60 -6.37 -28.04
N ALA A 28 19.44 -6.21 -28.68
CA ALA A 28 19.12 -4.99 -29.41
C ALA A 28 19.13 -3.76 -28.49
N LEU A 29 18.66 -3.90 -27.25
CA LEU A 29 18.67 -2.82 -26.25
C LEU A 29 20.08 -2.36 -25.86
N ILE A 30 21.04 -3.29 -25.81
CA ILE A 30 22.45 -2.99 -25.53
C ILE A 30 23.07 -2.18 -26.67
N HIS A 31 22.69 -2.46 -27.93
CA HIS A 31 23.27 -1.85 -29.12
C HIS A 31 22.55 -0.56 -29.57
N ASP A 32 21.27 -0.43 -29.26
CA ASP A 32 20.43 0.68 -29.69
C ASP A 32 19.45 1.09 -28.57
N LYS A 33 19.75 2.21 -27.90
CA LYS A 33 18.89 2.75 -26.84
C LYS A 33 17.50 3.19 -27.33
N THR A 34 17.31 3.41 -28.63
CA THR A 34 15.98 3.76 -29.17
C THR A 34 14.98 2.62 -29.06
N VAL A 35 15.45 1.38 -28.87
CA VAL A 35 14.62 0.20 -28.58
C VAL A 35 13.78 0.38 -27.31
N ILE A 36 14.22 1.19 -26.33
CA ILE A 36 13.40 1.55 -25.15
C ILE A 36 12.08 2.20 -25.57
N ASN A 37 12.11 3.09 -26.57
CA ASN A 37 10.91 3.77 -27.03
C ASN A 37 9.94 2.76 -27.66
N LEU A 38 10.45 1.81 -28.46
CA LEU A 38 9.63 0.76 -29.07
C LEU A 38 8.99 -0.19 -28.04
N LEU A 39 9.71 -0.46 -26.94
CA LEU A 39 9.19 -1.22 -25.79
C LEU A 39 8.10 -0.42 -25.08
N THR A 40 8.34 0.86 -24.83
CA THR A 40 7.40 1.75 -24.13
C THR A 40 6.11 1.98 -24.93
N GLU A 41 6.21 2.14 -26.26
CA GLU A 41 5.05 2.23 -27.16
C GLU A 41 4.13 1.01 -27.09
N ARG A 42 4.70 -0.18 -26.82
CA ARG A 42 3.96 -1.43 -26.64
C ARG A 42 3.58 -1.72 -25.19
N GLY A 43 3.87 -0.80 -24.27
CA GLY A 43 3.62 -0.96 -22.83
C GLY A 43 4.46 -2.06 -22.18
N VAL A 44 5.63 -2.37 -22.73
CA VAL A 44 6.53 -3.42 -22.20
C VAL A 44 7.35 -2.88 -21.04
N ASP A 45 7.24 -3.54 -19.89
CA ASP A 45 8.02 -3.31 -18.68
C ASP A 45 8.85 -4.55 -18.26
N GLU A 46 9.41 -4.53 -17.06
CA GLU A 46 10.25 -5.61 -16.53
C GLU A 46 9.52 -6.96 -16.35
N GLU A 47 8.20 -6.99 -16.21
CA GLU A 47 7.43 -8.21 -15.98
C GLU A 47 7.31 -9.08 -17.25
N TYR A 48 7.52 -8.45 -18.41
CA TYR A 48 7.52 -9.11 -19.71
C TYR A 48 8.71 -10.06 -19.88
N PHE A 49 9.80 -9.84 -19.15
CA PHE A 49 10.96 -10.73 -19.12
C PHE A 49 10.77 -11.82 -18.06
N TYR A 50 10.67 -13.07 -18.49
CA TYR A 50 10.57 -14.21 -17.56
C TYR A 50 11.92 -14.52 -16.93
N SER A 51 13.01 -14.38 -17.69
CA SER A 51 14.35 -14.62 -17.18
C SER A 51 14.77 -13.52 -16.20
N PRO A 52 15.21 -13.87 -14.98
CA PRO A 52 15.73 -12.90 -14.02
C PRO A 52 16.91 -12.08 -14.55
N VAL A 53 17.75 -12.72 -15.38
CA VAL A 53 18.94 -12.07 -15.97
C VAL A 53 18.51 -11.00 -16.98
N MET A 54 17.64 -11.34 -17.93
CA MET A 54 17.20 -10.40 -18.98
C MET A 54 16.36 -9.28 -18.38
N ARG A 55 15.55 -9.57 -17.35
CA ARG A 55 14.85 -8.55 -16.57
C ARG A 55 15.82 -7.54 -15.95
N SER A 56 16.91 -8.04 -15.36
CA SER A 56 17.92 -7.18 -14.74
C SER A 56 18.65 -6.32 -15.79
N VAL A 57 18.92 -6.87 -16.98
CA VAL A 57 19.49 -6.11 -18.10
C VAL A 57 18.54 -5.01 -18.57
N TYR A 58 17.25 -5.31 -18.75
CA TYR A 58 16.24 -4.31 -19.11
C TYR A 58 16.18 -3.16 -18.10
N LEU A 59 16.10 -3.48 -16.80
CA LEU A 59 16.07 -2.48 -15.73
C LEU A 59 17.33 -1.60 -15.74
N ALA A 60 18.50 -2.21 -15.89
CA ALA A 60 19.77 -1.47 -15.97
C ALA A 60 19.79 -0.51 -17.17
N CYS A 61 19.37 -0.97 -18.35
CA CYS A 61 19.29 -0.15 -19.55
C CYS A 61 18.30 1.01 -19.40
N LYS A 62 17.12 0.74 -18.82
CA LYS A 62 16.08 1.75 -18.56
C LYS A 62 16.59 2.84 -17.62
N ASP A 63 17.16 2.46 -16.48
CA ASP A 63 17.71 3.41 -15.50
C ASP A 63 18.86 4.25 -16.09
N LEU A 64 19.72 3.66 -16.92
CA LEU A 64 20.80 4.40 -17.58
C LEU A 64 20.24 5.45 -18.53
N VAL A 65 19.22 5.12 -19.32
CA VAL A 65 18.57 6.06 -20.25
C VAL A 65 17.80 7.14 -19.53
N ASP A 66 17.08 6.81 -18.46
CA ASP A 66 16.36 7.78 -17.62
C ASP A 66 17.32 8.80 -16.97
N GLN A 67 18.55 8.39 -16.70
CA GLN A 67 19.63 9.25 -16.19
C GLN A 67 20.38 10.01 -17.30
N GLY A 68 19.96 9.87 -18.56
CA GLY A 68 20.62 10.48 -19.72
C GLY A 68 22.01 9.92 -20.02
N ARG A 69 22.33 8.71 -19.53
CA ARG A 69 23.60 8.01 -19.78
C ARG A 69 23.47 7.11 -21.02
N ASP A 70 24.59 6.86 -21.67
CA ASP A 70 24.64 5.89 -22.76
C ASP A 70 24.61 4.46 -22.22
N ILE A 71 24.08 3.56 -23.04
CA ILE A 71 24.05 2.13 -22.76
C ILE A 71 25.32 1.52 -23.35
N ASP A 72 26.14 0.93 -22.50
CA ASP A 72 27.25 0.08 -22.88
C ASP A 72 27.42 -1.06 -21.87
N ILE A 73 28.13 -2.12 -22.24
CA ILE A 73 28.26 -3.32 -21.41
C ILE A 73 28.98 -3.04 -20.10
N LEU A 74 29.94 -2.12 -20.06
CA LEU A 74 30.62 -1.75 -18.82
C LEU A 74 29.68 -0.98 -17.90
N SER A 75 28.85 -0.09 -18.44
CA SER A 75 27.81 0.64 -17.70
C SER A 75 26.75 -0.31 -17.12
N ILE A 76 26.25 -1.27 -17.92
CA ILE A 76 25.31 -2.31 -17.44
C ILE A 76 25.99 -3.18 -16.37
N LYS A 77 27.22 -3.62 -16.59
CA LYS A 77 27.98 -4.42 -15.63
C LYS A 77 28.22 -3.67 -14.31
N ALA A 78 28.53 -2.38 -14.38
CA ALA A 78 28.71 -1.54 -13.19
C ALA A 78 27.40 -1.42 -12.40
N TYR A 79 26.28 -1.24 -13.10
CA TYR A 79 24.95 -1.19 -12.50
C TYR A 79 24.59 -2.53 -11.81
N LEU A 80 24.77 -3.65 -12.50
CA LEU A 80 24.44 -4.98 -11.96
C LEU A 80 25.35 -5.40 -10.81
N LYS A 81 26.63 -4.99 -10.79
CA LYS A 81 27.55 -5.24 -9.67
C LYS A 81 27.14 -4.58 -8.36
N GLN A 82 26.48 -3.42 -8.41
CA GLN A 82 26.00 -2.74 -7.20
C GLN A 82 24.81 -3.47 -6.57
N ASN A 83 24.10 -4.31 -7.34
CA ASN A 83 22.81 -4.90 -6.99
C ASN A 83 22.80 -6.45 -7.03
N HIS A 84 23.95 -7.11 -6.81
CA HIS A 84 24.25 -8.56 -6.92
C HIS A 84 24.77 -9.02 -8.29
N SER A 85 26.02 -9.48 -8.35
CA SER A 85 26.59 -10.10 -9.56
C SER A 85 26.94 -11.57 -9.33
N ASP A 86 26.18 -12.43 -9.99
CA ASP A 86 26.45 -13.86 -10.20
C ASP A 86 27.33 -14.01 -11.47
N GLU A 87 28.30 -14.93 -11.49
CA GLU A 87 29.21 -15.12 -12.66
C GLU A 87 28.44 -15.39 -13.97
N ASN A 88 27.25 -15.98 -13.86
CA ASN A 88 26.34 -16.26 -14.96
C ASN A 88 25.92 -15.01 -15.74
N VAL A 89 25.75 -13.87 -15.06
CA VAL A 89 25.29 -12.61 -15.70
C VAL A 89 26.32 -12.06 -16.68
N ILE A 90 27.61 -12.18 -16.36
CA ILE A 90 28.70 -11.68 -17.23
C ILE A 90 28.77 -12.50 -18.53
N ASN A 91 28.66 -13.83 -18.41
CA ASN A 91 28.65 -14.71 -19.58
C ASN A 91 27.45 -14.43 -20.48
N THR A 92 26.27 -14.20 -19.91
CA THR A 92 25.07 -13.82 -20.68
C THR A 92 25.23 -12.46 -21.35
N LEU A 93 25.81 -11.45 -20.68
CA LEU A 93 26.05 -10.14 -21.31
C LEU A 93 27.00 -10.25 -22.52
N MET A 94 28.07 -11.04 -22.41
CA MET A 94 28.98 -11.29 -23.53
C MET A 94 28.29 -12.05 -24.68
N GLU A 95 27.41 -13.01 -24.35
CA GLU A 95 26.60 -13.70 -25.35
C GLU A 95 25.67 -12.74 -26.09
N LEU A 96 24.99 -11.85 -25.36
CA LEU A 96 24.10 -10.83 -25.92
C LEU A 96 24.84 -9.82 -26.80
N GLU A 97 26.08 -9.47 -26.46
CA GLU A 97 26.92 -8.58 -27.28
C GLU A 97 27.14 -9.16 -28.69
N GLY A 98 27.42 -10.47 -28.77
CA GLY A 98 27.64 -11.18 -30.04
C GLY A 98 26.40 -11.34 -30.92
N MET A 99 25.21 -10.98 -30.42
CA MET A 99 23.91 -11.19 -31.07
C MET A 99 23.38 -9.97 -31.86
N ALA A 100 24.23 -9.02 -32.26
CA ALA A 100 23.84 -7.75 -32.90
C ALA A 100 22.93 -7.85 -34.15
N VAL A 101 22.79 -9.04 -34.76
CA VAL A 101 22.03 -9.30 -35.99
C VAL A 101 20.50 -9.14 -35.81
N PHE A 102 19.98 -9.23 -34.58
CA PHE A 102 18.52 -9.16 -34.33
C PHE A 102 17.90 -7.76 -34.42
N THR A 103 18.72 -6.71 -34.53
CA THR A 103 18.25 -5.31 -34.63
C THR A 103 17.33 -5.07 -35.85
N LEU A 104 17.52 -5.81 -36.94
CA LEU A 104 16.71 -5.69 -38.17
C LEU A 104 15.28 -6.26 -38.03
N GLN A 105 15.03 -7.12 -37.05
CA GLN A 105 13.74 -7.77 -36.81
C GLN A 105 13.23 -7.52 -35.38
N ILE A 106 13.68 -6.44 -34.74
CA ILE A 106 13.40 -6.18 -33.32
C ILE A 106 11.90 -6.13 -33.02
N SER A 107 11.09 -5.53 -33.89
CA SER A 107 9.63 -5.47 -33.72
C SER A 107 9.00 -6.85 -33.55
N SER A 108 9.38 -7.86 -34.34
CA SER A 108 8.84 -9.21 -34.19
C SER A 108 9.28 -9.90 -32.90
N HIS A 109 10.48 -9.58 -32.40
CA HIS A 109 10.93 -10.11 -31.10
C HIS A 109 10.21 -9.43 -29.94
N ILE A 110 9.90 -8.13 -30.04
CA ILE A 110 9.08 -7.44 -29.03
C ILE A 110 7.65 -7.99 -29.05
N ASP A 111 7.04 -8.18 -30.23
CA ASP A 111 5.70 -8.76 -30.34
C ASP A 111 5.66 -10.18 -29.75
N GLY A 112 6.70 -10.99 -29.98
CA GLY A 112 6.87 -12.29 -29.34
C GLY A 112 6.99 -12.19 -27.81
N LEU A 113 7.75 -11.23 -27.30
CA LEU A 113 7.86 -10.99 -25.85
C LEU A 113 6.49 -10.68 -25.22
N VAL A 114 5.69 -9.82 -25.88
CA VAL A 114 4.32 -9.48 -25.47
C VAL A 114 3.41 -10.70 -25.50
N GLU A 115 3.45 -11.49 -26.57
CA GLU A 115 2.64 -12.71 -26.70
C GLU A 115 2.94 -13.71 -25.57
N PHE A 116 4.22 -13.97 -25.29
CA PHE A 116 4.59 -14.91 -24.23
C PHE A 116 4.21 -14.40 -22.85
N TYR A 117 4.31 -13.09 -22.58
CA TYR A 117 3.77 -12.49 -21.35
C TYR A 117 2.26 -12.71 -21.23
N GLN A 118 1.48 -12.41 -22.26
CA GLN A 118 0.03 -12.62 -22.27
C GLN A 118 -0.34 -14.10 -22.04
N ARG A 119 0.41 -15.03 -22.62
CA ARG A 119 0.24 -16.47 -22.37
C ARG A 119 0.51 -16.83 -20.91
N ARG A 120 1.52 -16.23 -20.25
CA ARG A 120 1.77 -16.43 -18.81
C ARG A 120 0.61 -15.96 -17.96
N GLU A 121 0.09 -14.77 -18.25
CA GLU A 121 -1.06 -14.19 -17.52
C GLU A 121 -2.29 -15.10 -17.61
N GLN A 122 -2.57 -15.66 -18.79
CA GLN A 122 -3.66 -16.62 -18.97
C GLN A 122 -3.47 -17.89 -18.12
N VAL A 123 -2.25 -18.42 -18.05
CA VAL A 123 -1.93 -19.57 -17.20
C VAL A 123 -2.12 -19.23 -15.72
N LEU A 124 -1.64 -18.07 -15.27
CA LEU A 124 -1.78 -17.61 -13.89
C LEU A 124 -3.25 -17.44 -13.50
N GLN A 125 -4.07 -16.85 -14.37
CA GLN A 125 -5.50 -16.72 -14.16
C GLN A 125 -6.18 -18.08 -14.07
N ALA A 126 -5.85 -19.02 -14.96
CA ALA A 126 -6.42 -20.37 -14.93
C ALA A 126 -6.05 -21.13 -13.64
N VAL A 127 -4.81 -21.01 -13.17
CA VAL A 127 -4.36 -21.60 -11.90
C VAL A 127 -5.12 -20.99 -10.72
N LYS A 128 -5.28 -19.67 -10.71
CA LYS A 128 -6.05 -18.95 -9.67
C LYS A 128 -7.50 -19.42 -9.64
N SER A 129 -8.19 -19.39 -10.78
CA SER A 129 -9.59 -19.84 -10.89
C SER A 129 -9.76 -21.31 -10.51
N SER A 130 -8.84 -22.18 -10.91
CA SER A 130 -8.85 -23.59 -10.49
C SER A 130 -8.70 -23.72 -8.98
N ASN A 131 -7.76 -22.99 -8.37
CA ASN A 131 -7.57 -23.03 -6.93
C ASN A 131 -8.81 -22.50 -6.17
N GLU A 132 -9.44 -21.43 -6.67
CA GLU A 132 -10.71 -20.90 -6.13
C GLU A 132 -11.85 -21.92 -6.28
N ALA A 133 -11.91 -22.68 -7.39
CA ALA A 133 -12.94 -23.69 -7.57
C ALA A 133 -12.84 -24.84 -6.55
N TYR A 134 -11.63 -25.28 -6.21
CA TYR A 134 -11.42 -26.37 -5.23
C TYR A 134 -11.47 -25.90 -3.77
N ASN A 135 -10.90 -24.73 -3.48
CA ASN A 135 -10.63 -24.29 -2.12
C ASN A 135 -11.37 -23.02 -1.72
N GLY A 136 -12.05 -22.36 -2.67
CA GLY A 136 -12.79 -21.14 -2.43
C GLY A 136 -14.04 -21.39 -1.60
N LYS A 137 -14.37 -20.42 -0.74
CA LYS A 137 -15.67 -20.37 -0.08
C LYS A 137 -16.61 -19.59 -0.98
N PHE A 138 -17.58 -20.28 -1.57
CA PHE A 138 -18.65 -19.64 -2.32
C PHE A 138 -19.78 -19.26 -1.36
N THR A 139 -20.32 -18.06 -1.54
CA THR A 139 -21.53 -17.64 -0.84
C THR A 139 -22.67 -18.54 -1.27
N ILE A 140 -23.16 -19.36 -0.35
CA ILE A 140 -24.39 -20.12 -0.56
C ILE A 140 -25.55 -19.16 -0.31
N LEU A 141 -26.23 -18.73 -1.38
CA LEU A 141 -27.49 -18.01 -1.26
C LEU A 141 -28.54 -19.00 -0.74
N ARG A 142 -28.75 -18.98 0.58
CA ARG A 142 -29.91 -19.65 1.17
C ARG A 142 -31.12 -18.75 0.92
N ASN A 143 -32.27 -19.34 0.60
CA ASN A 143 -33.56 -18.64 0.60
C ASN A 143 -33.95 -18.30 2.05
N GLU A 144 -33.15 -17.48 2.71
CA GLU A 144 -33.49 -16.88 3.99
C GLU A 144 -34.53 -15.81 3.71
N ASN A 145 -35.63 -15.83 4.46
CA ASN A 145 -36.65 -14.81 4.34
C ASN A 145 -36.07 -13.51 4.89
N ILE A 146 -35.55 -12.65 3.99
CA ILE A 146 -34.94 -11.36 4.33
C ILE A 146 -35.83 -10.55 5.26
N LEU A 147 -37.16 -10.61 5.10
CA LEU A 147 -38.12 -9.89 5.94
C LEU A 147 -38.01 -10.25 7.42
N SER A 148 -37.58 -11.48 7.75
CA SER A 148 -37.36 -11.92 9.13
C SER A 148 -36.11 -11.34 9.78
N SER A 149 -35.18 -10.81 8.98
CA SER A 149 -33.94 -10.15 9.43
C SER A 149 -34.03 -8.63 9.42
N LEU A 150 -35.13 -8.06 8.92
CA LEU A 150 -35.35 -6.62 8.92
C LEU A 150 -36.02 -6.17 10.22
N GLU A 151 -35.54 -5.05 10.74
CA GLU A 151 -36.15 -4.37 11.88
C GLU A 151 -37.07 -3.26 11.36
N SER A 152 -38.31 -3.25 11.84
CA SER A 152 -39.26 -2.18 11.55
C SER A 152 -38.86 -0.87 12.24
N TRP A 153 -39.35 0.24 11.68
CA TRP A 153 -39.19 1.57 12.28
C TRP A 153 -39.57 1.60 13.77
N GLU A 154 -40.71 1.00 14.14
CA GLU A 154 -41.17 0.97 15.54
C GLU A 154 -40.29 0.08 16.43
N GLN A 155 -39.72 -1.00 15.90
CA GLN A 155 -38.74 -1.78 16.66
C GLN A 155 -37.52 -0.94 17.00
N ILE A 156 -36.90 -0.29 16.00
CA ILE A 156 -35.72 0.56 16.20
C ILE A 156 -36.01 1.71 17.16
N LYS A 157 -37.15 2.38 16.99
CA LYS A 157 -37.57 3.52 17.83
C LYS A 157 -37.76 3.14 19.30
N ASN A 158 -38.24 1.93 19.57
CA ASN A 158 -38.52 1.47 20.93
C ASN A 158 -37.33 0.75 21.59
N MET A 159 -36.16 0.68 20.93
CA MET A 159 -34.94 0.19 21.56
C MET A 159 -34.45 1.18 22.62
N ASP A 160 -34.10 0.70 23.82
CA ASP A 160 -33.46 1.52 24.87
C ASP A 160 -31.96 1.71 24.57
N ILE A 161 -31.67 2.49 23.53
CA ILE A 161 -30.30 2.85 23.13
C ILE A 161 -30.01 4.28 23.61
N LYS A 162 -29.06 4.41 24.54
CA LYS A 162 -28.63 5.71 25.05
C LYS A 162 -27.37 6.19 24.33
N MET A 163 -27.43 7.40 23.79
CA MET A 163 -26.27 8.05 23.19
C MET A 163 -25.26 8.43 24.27
N GLU A 164 -24.06 7.86 24.19
CA GLU A 164 -22.95 8.23 25.05
C GLU A 164 -22.05 9.27 24.38
N TRP A 165 -21.58 10.25 25.16
CA TRP A 165 -20.70 11.32 24.69
C TRP A 165 -19.33 11.26 25.36
N VAL A 166 -18.27 11.55 24.59
CA VAL A 166 -16.92 11.86 25.09
C VAL A 166 -16.86 13.32 25.52
N ILE A 167 -17.40 14.20 24.68
CA ILE A 167 -17.67 15.62 24.97
C ILE A 167 -19.15 15.82 24.69
N ASP A 168 -19.91 16.29 25.69
CA ASP A 168 -21.37 16.41 25.60
C ASP A 168 -21.78 17.17 24.34
N ARG A 169 -22.67 16.57 23.53
CA ARG A 169 -23.21 17.11 22.26
C ARG A 169 -22.20 17.40 21.15
N ILE A 170 -20.89 17.19 21.36
CA ILE A 170 -19.84 17.50 20.38
C ILE A 170 -19.20 16.22 19.82
N ILE A 171 -18.75 15.29 20.68
CA ILE A 171 -18.06 14.07 20.26
C ILE A 171 -18.78 12.85 20.84
N PRO A 172 -19.52 12.07 20.04
CA PRO A 172 -20.16 10.85 20.52
C PRO A 172 -19.13 9.72 20.69
N LYS A 173 -19.36 8.86 21.69
CA LYS A 173 -18.58 7.64 21.92
C LYS A 173 -18.82 6.65 20.77
N GLY A 174 -17.76 6.02 20.26
CA GLY A 174 -17.83 5.12 19.10
C GLY A 174 -18.07 5.84 17.76
N GLY A 175 -17.99 7.17 17.75
CA GLY A 175 -18.06 7.99 16.55
C GLY A 175 -16.69 8.29 15.95
N ILE A 176 -16.68 8.67 14.67
CA ILE A 176 -15.50 9.23 13.99
C ILE A 176 -15.78 10.70 13.74
N THR A 177 -14.94 11.58 14.29
CA THR A 177 -15.07 13.03 14.13
C THR A 177 -13.92 13.57 13.30
N LEU A 178 -14.24 14.32 12.23
CA LEU A 178 -13.26 14.98 11.37
C LEU A 178 -13.15 16.46 11.71
N VAL A 179 -11.95 16.90 12.12
CA VAL A 179 -11.62 18.33 12.28
C VAL A 179 -10.86 18.79 11.04
N PHE A 180 -11.47 19.65 10.23
CA PHE A 180 -10.90 20.15 8.99
C PHE A 180 -10.78 21.69 8.99
N GLY A 181 -9.90 22.21 8.13
CA GLY A 181 -9.63 23.65 8.03
C GLY A 181 -8.29 23.93 7.38
N LYS A 182 -8.08 25.17 6.94
CA LYS A 182 -6.83 25.60 6.27
C LYS A 182 -5.59 25.34 7.13
N GLY A 183 -4.41 25.25 6.51
CA GLY A 183 -3.14 25.20 7.24
C GLY A 183 -2.99 26.41 8.16
N GLY A 184 -2.39 26.22 9.34
CA GLY A 184 -2.11 27.30 10.29
C GLY A 184 -3.27 27.82 11.14
N VAL A 185 -4.52 27.37 10.92
CA VAL A 185 -5.70 27.87 11.68
C VAL A 185 -5.82 27.36 13.11
N GLY A 186 -4.90 26.50 13.57
CA GLY A 186 -4.87 26.01 14.96
C GLY A 186 -5.55 24.67 15.23
N LYS A 187 -5.79 23.81 14.21
CA LYS A 187 -6.42 22.48 14.41
C LYS A 187 -5.69 21.61 15.43
N THR A 188 -4.36 21.52 15.34
CA THR A 188 -3.55 20.75 16.30
C THR A 188 -3.68 21.32 17.71
N TRP A 189 -3.67 22.65 17.86
CA TRP A 189 -3.88 23.30 19.16
C TRP A 189 -5.27 22.97 19.75
N LEU A 190 -6.31 23.04 18.92
CA LEU A 190 -7.68 22.66 19.29
C LEU A 190 -7.75 21.20 19.75
N LEU A 191 -7.17 20.27 18.97
CA LEU A 191 -7.17 18.85 19.28
C LEU A 191 -6.37 18.53 20.55
N MET A 192 -5.27 19.23 20.79
CA MET A 192 -4.47 19.08 22.01
C MET A 192 -5.19 19.59 23.25
N ASP A 193 -5.90 20.73 23.17
CA ASP A 193 -6.72 21.23 24.29
C ASP A 193 -7.91 20.29 24.57
N ILE A 194 -8.57 19.78 23.53
CA ILE A 194 -9.58 18.72 23.66
C ILE A 194 -8.99 17.49 24.36
N ALA A 195 -7.82 17.01 23.91
CA ALA A 195 -7.16 15.85 24.50
C ALA A 195 -6.87 16.06 25.99
N ARG A 196 -6.36 17.24 26.36
CA ARG A 196 -6.13 17.62 27.76
C ARG A 196 -7.41 17.61 28.58
N CYS A 197 -8.48 18.25 28.09
CA CYS A 197 -9.76 18.30 28.81
C CYS A 197 -10.37 16.91 29.00
N VAL A 198 -10.40 16.09 27.95
CA VAL A 198 -10.93 14.71 27.99
C VAL A 198 -10.06 13.80 28.86
N GLY A 199 -8.74 13.87 28.76
CA GLY A 199 -7.83 13.07 29.58
C GLY A 199 -7.95 13.41 31.08
N SER A 200 -8.15 14.69 31.39
CA SER A 200 -8.24 15.18 32.77
C SER A 200 -9.67 15.20 33.32
N GLY A 201 -10.68 14.92 32.50
CA GLY A 201 -12.10 14.94 32.91
C GLY A 201 -12.62 16.34 33.28
N VAL A 202 -12.02 17.40 32.74
CA VAL A 202 -12.44 18.79 32.97
C VAL A 202 -13.29 19.29 31.80
N PRO A 203 -14.25 20.22 32.04
CA PRO A 203 -15.06 20.76 30.96
C PRO A 203 -14.24 21.39 29.83
N TRP A 204 -14.67 21.19 28.59
CA TRP A 204 -14.09 21.82 27.42
C TRP A 204 -15.03 22.88 26.88
N GLN A 205 -14.65 24.16 26.96
CA GLN A 205 -15.45 25.30 26.46
C GLN A 205 -16.91 25.31 26.98
N GLY A 206 -17.13 24.88 28.23
CA GLY A 206 -18.45 24.79 28.85
C GLY A 206 -19.22 23.49 28.58
N PHE A 207 -18.64 22.53 27.84
CA PHE A 207 -19.19 21.21 27.64
C PHE A 207 -18.55 20.20 28.58
N ASP A 208 -19.37 19.37 29.22
CA ASP A 208 -18.89 18.28 30.08
C ASP A 208 -18.10 17.26 29.26
N THR A 209 -17.01 16.77 29.83
CA THR A 209 -16.19 15.70 29.25
C THR A 209 -16.25 14.45 30.12
N LYS A 210 -16.11 13.28 29.50
CA LYS A 210 -15.85 12.04 30.24
C LYS A 210 -14.35 11.83 30.33
N GLN A 211 -13.85 11.57 31.55
CA GLN A 211 -12.44 11.23 31.74
C GLN A 211 -12.10 9.90 31.05
N ILE A 212 -11.37 9.96 29.94
CA ILE A 212 -11.06 8.81 29.08
C ILE A 212 -9.59 8.90 28.64
N PRO A 213 -8.84 7.80 28.58
CA PRO A 213 -7.48 7.83 28.04
C PRO A 213 -7.46 8.37 26.61
N VAL A 214 -6.59 9.34 26.35
CA VAL A 214 -6.41 9.91 25.00
C VAL A 214 -5.06 9.48 24.45
N ILE A 215 -5.05 8.81 23.30
CA ILE A 215 -3.84 8.50 22.55
C ILE A 215 -3.76 9.48 21.39
N PHE A 216 -2.82 10.41 21.46
CA PHE A 216 -2.54 11.38 20.42
C PHE A 216 -1.46 10.83 19.48
N ILE A 217 -1.86 10.45 18.28
CA ILE A 217 -0.97 9.93 17.24
C ILE A 217 -0.55 11.09 16.35
N ASP A 218 0.69 11.54 16.54
CA ASP A 218 1.29 12.63 15.78
C ASP A 218 2.20 12.06 14.68
N PHE A 219 1.93 12.43 13.43
CA PHE A 219 2.67 11.99 12.25
C PHE A 219 3.58 13.08 11.66
N GLU A 220 3.46 14.33 12.09
CA GLU A 220 4.08 15.46 11.38
C GLU A 220 5.04 16.28 12.24
N ASN A 221 4.81 16.39 13.55
CA ASN A 221 5.48 17.42 14.35
C ASN A 221 6.85 16.94 14.91
N PRO A 222 7.92 17.73 14.74
CA PRO A 222 9.17 17.49 15.45
C PRO A 222 8.99 17.55 16.97
N LEU A 223 9.78 16.77 17.71
CA LEU A 223 9.71 16.73 19.19
C LEU A 223 9.90 18.12 19.82
N THR A 224 10.76 18.97 19.25
CA THR A 224 10.99 20.34 19.74
C THR A 224 9.72 21.19 19.66
N VAL A 225 8.97 21.07 18.57
CA VAL A 225 7.69 21.78 18.37
C VAL A 225 6.63 21.25 19.34
N LEU A 226 6.49 19.92 19.44
CA LEU A 226 5.56 19.32 20.41
C LEU A 226 5.86 19.75 21.84
N ASN A 227 7.13 19.69 22.26
CA ASN A 227 7.55 20.08 23.61
C ASN A 227 7.21 21.57 23.88
N SER A 228 7.52 22.45 22.93
CA SER A 228 7.17 23.88 23.05
C SER A 228 5.66 24.10 23.18
N ARG A 229 4.82 23.36 22.45
CA ARG A 229 3.36 23.46 22.58
C ARG A 229 2.89 23.03 23.97
N MET A 230 3.41 21.92 24.49
CA MET A 230 3.05 21.41 25.81
C MET A 230 3.42 22.35 26.94
N GLN A 231 4.58 23.01 26.85
CA GLN A 231 4.99 24.02 27.84
C GLN A 231 4.07 25.23 27.89
N ASN A 232 3.30 25.49 26.82
CA ASN A 232 2.33 26.58 26.73
C ASN A 232 0.90 26.14 27.10
N MET A 233 0.71 24.90 27.55
CA MET A 233 -0.58 24.36 27.94
C MET A 233 -0.60 24.05 29.44
N GLU A 234 -1.81 23.98 30.00
CA GLU A 234 -2.01 23.44 31.34
C GLU A 234 -1.66 21.95 31.39
N CYS A 235 -1.43 21.44 32.61
CA CYS A 235 -1.15 20.02 32.82
C CYS A 235 -2.28 19.14 32.23
N ALA A 236 -1.88 17.99 31.69
CA ALA A 236 -2.79 16.99 31.15
C ALA A 236 -2.58 15.66 31.87
N GLU A 237 -3.67 15.06 32.35
CA GLU A 237 -3.66 13.69 32.87
C GLU A 237 -4.20 12.73 31.81
N ASN A 238 -3.74 11.48 31.82
CA ASN A 238 -4.27 10.40 30.96
C ASN A 238 -4.19 10.69 29.43
N VAL A 239 -3.23 11.53 29.01
CA VAL A 239 -2.93 11.82 27.61
C VAL A 239 -1.56 11.22 27.26
N PHE A 240 -1.52 10.40 26.21
CA PHE A 240 -0.31 9.70 25.75
C PHE A 240 -0.02 10.06 24.30
N PHE A 241 1.25 10.24 23.94
CA PHE A 241 1.66 10.59 22.59
C PHE A 241 2.38 9.44 21.89
N TRP A 242 1.89 9.06 20.71
CA TRP A 242 2.62 8.24 19.76
C TRP A 242 3.22 9.15 18.68
N ARG A 243 4.47 9.57 18.91
CA ARG A 243 5.15 10.63 18.13
C ARG A 243 5.77 10.11 16.84
N ALA A 244 5.80 10.95 15.80
CA ALA A 244 6.39 10.63 14.48
C ALA A 244 7.88 10.24 14.56
N HIS A 245 8.61 10.93 15.43
CA HIS A 245 10.06 10.75 15.66
C HIS A 245 10.31 10.06 17.00
N ASN A 246 9.70 8.89 17.19
CA ASN A 246 10.03 7.99 18.28
C ASN A 246 10.94 6.87 17.77
N ASP A 247 12.21 6.88 18.22
CA ASP A 247 13.22 5.92 17.79
C ASP A 247 12.91 4.47 18.22
N ASN A 248 12.07 4.31 19.24
CA ASN A 248 11.70 2.99 19.75
C ASN A 248 10.54 2.37 18.96
N LEU A 249 9.50 3.16 18.65
CA LEU A 249 8.29 2.66 18.00
C LEU A 249 7.54 3.80 17.30
N LYS A 250 7.48 3.75 15.98
CA LYS A 250 6.73 4.69 15.15
C LYS A 250 5.28 4.23 14.98
N ALA A 251 4.37 5.19 14.88
CA ALA A 251 2.96 4.88 14.61
C ALA A 251 2.83 4.32 13.19
N PRO A 252 2.24 3.13 13.00
CA PRO A 252 2.09 2.54 11.68
C PRO A 252 1.04 3.31 10.90
N LYS A 253 1.25 3.52 9.60
CA LYS A 253 0.21 4.14 8.78
C LYS A 253 -1.04 3.26 8.71
N LEU A 254 -2.19 3.92 8.61
CA LEU A 254 -3.51 3.31 8.44
C LEU A 254 -3.65 2.53 7.15
N ASP A 255 -2.72 2.52 6.20
CA ASP A 255 -2.72 1.64 5.02
C ASP A 255 -1.67 0.51 5.09
N SER A 256 -0.77 0.55 6.06
CA SER A 256 0.28 -0.46 6.27
C SER A 256 -0.28 -1.78 6.85
N ASN A 257 0.50 -2.87 6.82
CA ASN A 257 0.12 -4.12 7.50
C ASN A 257 0.22 -4.01 9.04
N GLU A 258 1.03 -3.09 9.53
CA GLU A 258 1.32 -2.89 10.95
C GLU A 258 0.21 -2.15 11.70
N TRP A 259 -0.78 -1.59 10.98
CA TRP A 259 -1.94 -0.89 11.56
C TRP A 259 -2.68 -1.70 12.64
N VAL A 260 -2.57 -3.03 12.61
CA VAL A 260 -3.12 -3.95 13.62
C VAL A 260 -2.63 -3.63 15.04
N GLN A 261 -1.52 -2.93 15.20
CA GLN A 261 -1.02 -2.43 16.49
C GLN A 261 -2.04 -1.50 17.17
N TYR A 262 -2.84 -0.74 16.41
CA TYR A 262 -3.90 0.11 16.99
C TYR A 262 -4.94 -0.69 17.78
N LYS A 263 -5.18 -1.95 17.43
CA LYS A 263 -6.11 -2.85 18.14
C LYS A 263 -5.60 -3.29 19.52
N HIS A 264 -4.32 -3.06 19.81
CA HIS A 264 -3.68 -3.38 21.09
C HIS A 264 -3.64 -2.19 22.05
N LEU A 265 -4.07 -1.00 21.60
CA LEU A 265 -4.21 0.17 22.48
C LEU A 265 -5.33 -0.07 23.51
N PRO A 266 -5.31 0.64 24.66
CA PRO A 266 -6.31 0.44 25.69
C PRO A 266 -7.74 0.63 25.15
N LYS A 267 -8.62 -0.35 25.39
CA LYS A 267 -10.00 -0.31 24.90
C LYS A 267 -10.74 0.89 25.48
N GLY A 268 -11.53 1.55 24.65
CA GLY A 268 -12.31 2.73 25.03
C GLY A 268 -11.53 4.04 25.03
N SER A 269 -10.25 4.03 24.64
CA SER A 269 -9.47 5.26 24.47
C SER A 269 -10.00 6.13 23.33
N VAL A 270 -9.80 7.45 23.43
CA VAL A 270 -9.95 8.36 22.30
C VAL A 270 -8.65 8.35 21.49
N LEU A 271 -8.74 8.03 20.20
CA LEU A 271 -7.61 8.09 19.29
C LEU A 271 -7.67 9.39 18.48
N VAL A 272 -6.62 10.20 18.55
CA VAL A 272 -6.50 11.44 17.76
C VAL A 272 -5.41 11.24 16.71
N PHE A 273 -5.79 11.23 15.43
CA PHE A 273 -4.85 11.13 14.31
C PHE A 273 -4.53 12.52 13.76
N ASP A 274 -3.33 13.04 14.03
CA ASP A 274 -2.87 14.32 13.51
C ASP A 274 -1.65 14.12 12.58
N THR A 275 -1.78 14.18 11.26
CA THR A 275 -3.00 14.45 10.46
C THR A 275 -3.55 13.18 9.82
N LEU A 276 -4.82 13.23 9.39
CA LEU A 276 -5.39 12.18 8.54
C LEU A 276 -4.54 11.95 7.28
N ARG A 277 -4.03 13.03 6.67
CA ARG A 277 -3.18 12.94 5.47
C ARG A 277 -1.90 12.15 5.73
N ALA A 278 -1.18 12.49 6.78
CA ALA A 278 0.10 11.84 7.09
C ALA A 278 -0.06 10.43 7.66
N SER A 279 -1.24 10.10 8.19
CA SER A 279 -1.57 8.77 8.70
C SER A 279 -1.66 7.68 7.62
N GLN A 280 -1.53 8.01 6.33
CA GLN A 280 -1.74 7.08 5.20
C GLN A 280 -0.83 7.45 4.00
N SER A 281 -0.75 6.62 2.95
CA SER A 281 0.10 6.86 1.75
C SER A 281 -0.66 6.85 0.41
N LYS A 282 -1.97 6.68 0.46
CA LYS A 282 -2.93 6.64 -0.64
C LYS A 282 -3.39 8.03 -1.09
N ASP A 283 -4.09 8.09 -2.22
CA ASP A 283 -4.67 9.32 -2.72
C ASP A 283 -5.96 9.68 -1.96
N GLU A 284 -5.91 10.79 -1.23
CA GLU A 284 -7.03 11.33 -0.47
C GLU A 284 -8.22 11.74 -1.36
N ASN A 285 -7.97 12.01 -2.65
CA ASN A 285 -9.01 12.37 -3.61
C ASN A 285 -9.65 11.15 -4.28
N ALA A 286 -9.06 9.95 -4.12
CA ALA A 286 -9.60 8.72 -4.68
C ALA A 286 -10.55 8.04 -3.67
N SER A 287 -11.82 7.92 -4.05
CA SER A 287 -12.87 7.37 -3.18
C SER A 287 -12.61 5.91 -2.78
N ASN A 288 -12.08 5.13 -3.70
CA ASN A 288 -11.63 3.75 -3.51
C ASN A 288 -10.52 3.64 -2.47
N ASP A 289 -9.54 4.54 -2.50
CA ASP A 289 -8.44 4.56 -1.52
C ASP A 289 -8.93 4.97 -0.12
N MET A 290 -9.75 6.02 -0.05
CA MET A 290 -10.32 6.46 1.23
C MET A 290 -11.31 5.46 1.82
N SER A 291 -11.93 4.59 1.00
CA SER A 291 -12.79 3.52 1.50
C SER A 291 -12.04 2.54 2.41
N LEU A 292 -10.78 2.22 2.09
CA LEU A 292 -9.91 1.37 2.90
C LEU A 292 -9.61 2.04 4.25
N ILE A 293 -9.20 3.31 4.23
CA ILE A 293 -8.84 4.07 5.43
C ILE A 293 -10.06 4.21 6.36
N MET A 294 -11.21 4.56 5.80
CA MET A 294 -12.46 4.66 6.57
C MET A 294 -12.92 3.31 7.10
N GLY A 295 -12.70 2.22 6.37
CA GLY A 295 -12.94 0.86 6.86
C GLY A 295 -12.14 0.57 8.13
N ARG A 296 -10.84 0.87 8.12
CA ARG A 296 -9.96 0.66 9.28
C ARG A 296 -10.32 1.56 10.46
N LEU A 297 -10.65 2.83 10.24
CA LEU A 297 -11.14 3.71 11.31
C LEU A 297 -12.46 3.19 11.93
N LYS A 298 -13.37 2.65 11.10
CA LYS A 298 -14.61 2.01 11.59
C LYS A 298 -14.37 0.73 12.38
N GLU A 299 -13.27 0.03 12.15
CA GLU A 299 -12.86 -1.13 12.96
C GLU A 299 -12.27 -0.74 14.32
N LEU A 300 -11.81 0.50 14.49
CA LEU A 300 -11.23 1.00 15.74
C LEU A 300 -12.25 1.67 16.67
N ARG A 301 -13.50 1.85 16.21
CA ARG A 301 -14.57 2.50 16.98
C ARG A 301 -15.16 1.62 18.08
#